data_AF-A0A1H4NKS5-F1
#
_entry.id   AF-A0A1H4NKS5-F1
#
_cell.length_a   1.000
_cell.length_b   1.000
_cell.length_c   1.000
_cell.angle_alpha   90.00
_cell.angle_beta   90.00
_cell.angle_gamma   90.00
#
_symmetry.space_group_name_H-M   'P 1'
#
loop_
_entity.id
_entity.type
_entity.pdbx_description
1 polymer ?
#
loop_
_entity_poly.entity_id
_entity_poly.type
_entity_poly.pdbx_seq_one_letter_code
_entity_poly.pdbx_strand_id
1 'polypeptide(L)'
;MTYLDESINDEVQNLMIDVFEAIKTSQEATLGVTELLATQSILENIFEKVKTTGFYNDDENFKLVKAMNMDTDGENAEEALFNSWGSMVKTINTAASQEEFNAKFALFVPILLKRMTVINQVLD
;
A
#
# COMPACT_ATOMS: atom_id res chain seq x y z
N MET A 1 -3.57 15.71 6.32
CA MET A 1 -3.38 14.75 5.22
C MET A 1 -4.33 15.18 4.12
N THR A 2 -3.83 15.33 2.90
CA THR A 2 -4.68 15.61 1.74
C THR A 2 -5.33 14.31 1.26
N TYR A 3 -6.61 14.34 0.89
CA TYR A 3 -7.33 13.18 0.36
C TYR A 3 -7.06 12.95 -1.12
N LEU A 4 -7.49 11.81 -1.64
CA LEU A 4 -7.45 11.52 -3.08
C LEU A 4 -8.34 12.50 -3.85
N ASP A 5 -7.97 12.76 -5.10
CA ASP A 5 -8.83 13.46 -6.04
C ASP A 5 -10.14 12.67 -6.23
N GLU A 6 -11.28 13.36 -6.16
CA GLU A 6 -12.62 12.74 -6.26
C GLU A 6 -12.77 11.92 -7.55
N SER A 7 -12.12 12.33 -8.65
CA SER A 7 -12.19 11.64 -9.94
C SER A 7 -11.58 10.24 -9.96
N ILE A 8 -10.71 9.91 -9.00
CA ILE A 8 -10.06 8.60 -8.92
C ILE A 8 -10.46 7.80 -7.67
N ASN A 9 -11.24 8.39 -6.76
CA ASN A 9 -11.46 7.84 -5.43
C ASN A 9 -12.14 6.47 -5.46
N ASP A 10 -13.23 6.35 -6.22
CA ASP A 10 -13.97 5.08 -6.39
C ASP A 10 -13.12 4.01 -7.07
N GLU A 11 -12.29 4.39 -8.03
CA GLU A 11 -11.43 3.45 -8.75
C GLU A 11 -10.31 2.92 -7.85
N VAL A 12 -9.69 3.78 -7.05
CA VAL A 12 -8.70 3.37 -6.05
C VAL A 12 -9.34 2.47 -4.99
N GLN A 13 -10.58 2.75 -4.59
CA GLN A 13 -11.30 1.88 -3.66
C GLN A 13 -11.54 0.49 -4.23
N ASN A 14 -11.98 0.38 -5.50
CA ASN A 14 -12.19 -0.92 -6.15
C ASN A 14 -10.89 -1.72 -6.26
N LEU A 15 -9.80 -1.07 -6.69
CA LEU A 15 -8.48 -1.74 -6.75
C LEU A 15 -7.98 -2.15 -5.37
N MET A 16 -8.26 -1.35 -4.34
CA MET A 16 -7.94 -1.74 -2.96
C MET A 16 -8.72 -2.98 -2.53
N ILE A 17 -10.01 -3.06 -2.85
CA ILE A 17 -10.82 -4.26 -2.61
C ILE A 17 -10.18 -5.46 -3.29
N ASP A 18 -9.76 -5.33 -4.55
CA ASP A 18 -9.07 -6.39 -5.29
C ASP A 18 -7.79 -6.87 -4.58
N VAL A 19 -6.99 -5.97 -3.99
CA VAL A 19 -5.82 -6.32 -3.18
C VAL A 19 -6.22 -7.20 -1.99
N PHE A 20 -7.24 -6.79 -1.23
CA PHE A 20 -7.70 -7.55 -0.06
C PHE A 20 -8.35 -8.89 -0.45
N GLU A 21 -9.06 -8.95 -1.58
CA GLU A 21 -9.66 -10.19 -2.09
C GLU A 21 -8.60 -11.18 -2.59
N ALA A 22 -7.58 -10.69 -3.30
CA ALA A 22 -6.46 -11.51 -3.74
C ALA A 22 -5.74 -12.16 -2.55
N ILE A 23 -5.55 -11.41 -1.46
CA ILE A 23 -4.96 -11.91 -0.22
C ILE A 23 -5.90 -12.90 0.49
N LYS A 24 -7.21 -12.61 0.59
CA LYS A 24 -8.21 -13.49 1.23
C LYS A 24 -8.46 -14.80 0.47
N THR A 25 -8.20 -14.84 -0.82
CA THR A 25 -8.39 -16.05 -1.65
C THR A 25 -7.31 -17.10 -1.39
N SER A 26 -6.22 -16.72 -0.72
CA SER A 26 -5.31 -17.68 -0.10
C SER A 26 -6.06 -18.58 0.88
N GLN A 27 -5.91 -19.90 0.72
CA GLN A 27 -6.44 -20.88 1.67
C GLN A 27 -5.51 -21.09 2.89
N GLU A 28 -4.46 -20.29 3.04
CA GLU A 28 -3.48 -20.45 4.11
C GLU A 28 -3.93 -19.78 5.43
N ALA A 29 -3.59 -20.42 6.54
CA ALA A 29 -3.89 -19.91 7.89
C ALA A 29 -3.03 -18.69 8.27
N THR A 30 -1.98 -18.40 7.48
CA THR A 30 -1.03 -17.30 7.71
C THR A 30 -0.69 -16.68 6.37
N LEU A 31 -0.74 -15.36 6.29
CA LEU A 31 -0.40 -14.60 5.10
C LEU A 31 1.06 -14.86 4.69
N GLY A 32 1.25 -15.43 3.51
CA GLY A 32 2.56 -15.68 2.92
C GLY A 32 3.11 -14.48 2.14
N VAL A 33 4.44 -14.44 1.95
CA VAL A 33 5.09 -13.39 1.14
C VAL A 33 4.63 -13.43 -0.32
N THR A 34 4.43 -14.63 -0.87
CA THR A 34 3.98 -14.86 -2.24
C THR A 34 2.59 -14.27 -2.52
N GLU A 35 1.72 -14.26 -1.52
CA GLU A 35 0.36 -13.70 -1.62
C GLU A 35 0.39 -12.19 -1.66
N LEU A 36 1.25 -11.56 -0.85
CA LEU A 36 1.49 -10.12 -0.95
C LEU A 36 2.08 -9.76 -2.30
N LEU A 37 3.10 -10.49 -2.77
CA LEU A 37 3.72 -10.26 -4.07
C LEU A 37 2.73 -10.43 -5.24
N ALA A 38 1.76 -11.34 -5.13
CA ALA A 38 0.72 -11.51 -6.14
C ALA A 38 -0.15 -10.26 -6.35
N THR A 39 -0.20 -9.35 -5.38
CA THR A 39 -0.95 -8.08 -5.47
C THR A 39 -0.17 -6.93 -6.13
N GLN A 40 1.11 -7.13 -6.46
CA GLN A 40 2.00 -6.07 -6.92
C GLN A 40 1.45 -5.30 -8.14
N SER A 41 0.93 -6.01 -9.14
CA SER A 41 0.39 -5.37 -10.35
C SER A 41 -0.81 -4.47 -10.07
N ILE A 42 -1.64 -4.83 -9.09
CA ILE A 42 -2.78 -4.02 -8.64
C ILE A 42 -2.26 -2.76 -7.94
N LEU A 43 -1.26 -2.91 -7.06
CA LEU A 43 -0.63 -1.79 -6.36
C LEU A 43 0.08 -0.83 -7.33
N GLU A 44 0.72 -1.33 -8.38
CA GLU A 44 1.33 -0.53 -9.45
C GLU A 44 0.28 0.30 -10.19
N ASN A 45 -0.89 -0.28 -10.49
CA ASN A 45 -2.01 0.42 -11.10
C ASN A 45 -2.53 1.55 -10.19
N ILE A 46 -2.70 1.28 -8.90
CA ILE A 46 -3.08 2.30 -7.92
C ILE A 46 -2.03 3.42 -7.87
N PHE A 47 -0.75 3.06 -7.82
CA PHE A 47 0.34 4.04 -7.76
C PHE A 47 0.32 5.00 -8.94
N GLU A 48 0.23 4.51 -10.17
CA GLU A 48 0.25 5.38 -11.36
C GLU A 48 -0.97 6.30 -11.38
N LYS A 49 -2.17 5.82 -11.00
CA LYS A 49 -3.36 6.65 -10.89
C LYS A 49 -3.17 7.78 -9.89
N VAL A 50 -2.79 7.45 -8.66
CA VAL A 50 -2.61 8.42 -7.57
C VAL A 50 -1.48 9.40 -7.86
N LYS A 51 -0.40 8.95 -8.49
CA LYS A 51 0.74 9.80 -8.87
C LYS A 51 0.34 10.91 -9.86
N THR A 52 -0.59 10.65 -10.77
CA THR A 52 -1.01 11.65 -11.77
C THR A 52 -1.78 12.83 -11.17
N THR A 53 -2.32 12.70 -9.96
CA THR A 53 -3.07 13.77 -9.27
C THR A 53 -2.17 14.71 -8.46
N GLY A 54 -0.88 14.37 -8.31
CA GLY A 54 0.05 15.11 -7.45
C GLY A 54 -0.05 14.76 -5.96
N PHE A 55 -0.89 13.79 -5.56
CA PHE A 55 -1.11 13.39 -4.16
C PHE A 55 0.19 13.08 -3.39
N TYR A 56 1.17 12.43 -4.03
CA TYR A 56 2.46 12.10 -3.41
C TYR A 56 3.44 13.28 -3.36
N ASN A 57 3.19 14.32 -4.15
CA ASN A 57 4.00 15.54 -4.19
C ASN A 57 3.48 16.62 -3.24
N ASP A 58 2.29 16.43 -2.66
CA ASP A 58 1.80 17.24 -1.56
C ASP A 58 2.79 17.14 -0.37
N ASP A 59 3.19 18.30 0.15
CA ASP A 59 4.24 18.42 1.17
C ASP A 59 3.94 17.61 2.44
N GLU A 60 2.66 17.51 2.83
CA GLU A 60 2.26 16.76 4.02
C GLU A 60 2.32 15.26 3.73
N ASN A 61 1.72 14.83 2.62
CA ASN A 61 1.70 13.42 2.22
C ASN A 61 3.12 12.89 1.95
N PHE A 62 3.99 13.67 1.31
CA PHE A 62 5.39 13.30 1.10
C PHE A 62 6.13 13.04 2.43
N LYS A 63 5.93 13.92 3.42
CA LYS A 63 6.53 13.76 4.76
C LYS A 63 5.97 12.52 5.46
N LEU A 64 4.67 12.26 5.34
CA LEU A 64 4.03 11.07 5.90
C LEU A 64 4.60 9.79 5.28
N VAL A 65 4.66 9.69 3.94
CA VAL A 65 5.25 8.54 3.24
C VAL A 65 6.68 8.29 3.71
N LYS A 66 7.48 9.35 3.83
CA LYS A 66 8.86 9.24 4.30
C LYS A 66 8.96 8.71 5.74
N ALA A 67 8.13 9.22 6.65
CA ALA A 67 8.10 8.77 8.05
C ALA A 67 7.67 7.29 8.14
N MET A 68 6.56 6.92 7.49
CA MET A 68 6.07 5.55 7.50
C MET A 68 7.07 4.56 6.88
N ASN A 69 7.78 4.95 5.82
CA ASN A 69 8.81 4.08 5.23
C ASN A 69 9.95 3.79 6.21
N MET A 70 10.28 4.69 7.14
CA MET A 70 11.29 4.45 8.19
C MET A 70 10.72 3.55 9.30
N ASP A 71 9.47 3.78 9.70
CA ASP A 71 8.81 3.05 10.78
C ASP A 71 8.54 1.57 10.41
N THR A 72 8.53 1.24 9.12
CA THR A 72 8.23 -0.10 8.62
C THR A 72 9.44 -0.85 8.04
N ASP A 73 10.66 -0.44 8.41
CA ASP A 73 11.85 -1.25 8.14
C ASP A 73 11.79 -2.61 8.90
N GLY A 74 12.65 -3.54 8.49
CA GLY A 74 12.78 -4.87 9.07
C GLY A 74 14.21 -5.39 8.91
N GLU A 75 14.56 -6.51 9.56
CA GLU A 75 15.90 -7.10 9.47
C GLU A 75 16.19 -7.62 8.05
N ASN A 76 15.15 -8.01 7.32
CA ASN A 76 15.22 -8.44 5.92
C ASN A 76 14.04 -7.90 5.10
N ALA A 77 14.08 -8.14 3.78
CA ALA A 77 13.11 -7.59 2.84
C ALA A 77 11.68 -8.12 3.05
N GLU A 78 11.52 -9.41 3.41
CA GLU A 78 10.21 -10.01 3.69
C GLU A 78 9.61 -9.42 4.97
N GLU A 79 10.41 -9.32 6.04
CA GLU A 79 9.98 -8.71 7.29
C GLU A 79 9.58 -7.24 7.08
N ALA A 80 10.35 -6.47 6.32
CA ALA A 80 10.00 -5.09 5.99
C ALA A 80 8.69 -5.00 5.18
N LEU A 81 8.41 -5.96 4.30
CA LEU A 81 7.12 -6.04 3.58
C LEU A 81 5.97 -6.34 4.55
N PHE A 82 6.12 -7.33 5.44
CA PHE A 82 5.11 -7.66 6.44
C PHE A 82 4.87 -6.52 7.45
N ASN A 83 5.93 -5.85 7.90
CA ASN A 83 5.83 -4.67 8.77
C ASN A 83 5.06 -3.55 8.07
N SER A 84 5.36 -3.30 6.79
CA SER A 84 4.66 -2.29 5.98
C SER A 84 3.18 -2.62 5.79
N TRP A 85 2.87 -3.88 5.46
CA TRP A 85 1.48 -4.35 5.33
C TRP A 85 0.71 -4.28 6.65
N GLY A 86 1.29 -4.80 7.73
CA GLY A 86 0.67 -4.79 9.06
C GLY A 86 0.43 -3.37 9.57
N SER A 87 1.38 -2.45 9.33
CA SER A 87 1.20 -1.04 9.66
C SER A 87 0.09 -0.40 8.82
N MET A 88 0.04 -0.69 7.52
CA MET A 88 -1.05 -0.21 6.65
C MET A 88 -2.41 -0.67 7.17
N VAL A 89 -2.61 -1.97 7.44
CA VAL A 89 -3.89 -2.50 7.94
C VAL A 89 -4.30 -1.81 9.25
N LYS A 90 -3.35 -1.61 10.18
CA LYS A 90 -3.64 -0.88 11.43
C LYS A 90 -4.04 0.56 11.16
N THR A 91 -3.31 1.27 10.29
CA THR A 91 -3.55 2.68 10.01
C THR A 91 -4.88 2.91 9.30
N ILE A 92 -5.21 2.15 8.25
CA ILE A 92 -6.48 2.34 7.53
C ILE A 92 -7.71 2.06 8.43
N ASN A 93 -7.61 1.11 9.35
CA ASN A 93 -8.69 0.78 10.30
C ASN A 93 -8.96 1.88 11.34
N THR A 94 -8.13 2.93 11.40
CA THR A 94 -8.40 4.13 12.22
C THR A 94 -9.13 5.24 11.46
N ALA A 95 -9.43 5.04 10.17
CA ALA A 95 -10.14 6.04 9.38
C ALA A 95 -11.58 6.25 9.87
N ALA A 96 -12.01 7.52 9.90
CA ALA A 96 -13.36 7.92 10.26
C ALA A 96 -14.28 8.07 9.02
N SER A 97 -13.73 7.96 7.82
CA SER A 97 -14.43 8.10 6.55
C SER A 97 -13.81 7.25 5.44
N GLN A 98 -14.54 7.05 4.34
CA GLN A 98 -14.04 6.28 3.19
C GLN A 98 -12.91 7.02 2.48
N GLU A 99 -13.00 8.34 2.37
CA GLU A 99 -11.99 9.21 1.78
C GLU A 99 -10.68 9.13 2.58
N GLU A 100 -10.77 9.16 3.91
CA GLU A 100 -9.61 8.99 4.78
C GLU A 100 -9.03 7.57 4.68
N PHE A 101 -9.89 6.55 4.58
CA PHE A 101 -9.47 5.17 4.39
C PHE A 101 -8.67 5.01 3.09
N ASN A 102 -9.19 5.54 1.98
CA ASN A 102 -8.57 5.50 0.67
C ASN A 102 -7.25 6.27 0.63
N ALA A 103 -7.21 7.47 1.22
CA ALA A 103 -5.99 8.26 1.30
C ALA A 103 -4.91 7.58 2.16
N LYS A 104 -5.28 7.03 3.33
CA LYS A 104 -4.34 6.29 4.19
C LYS A 104 -3.77 5.08 3.45
N PHE A 105 -4.58 4.30 2.75
CA PHE A 105 -4.10 3.18 1.95
C PHE A 105 -3.12 3.67 0.86
N ALA A 106 -3.49 4.70 0.11
CA ALA A 106 -2.68 5.24 -0.98
C ALA A 106 -1.29 5.68 -0.53
N LEU A 107 -1.14 6.20 0.71
CA LEU A 107 0.16 6.56 1.28
C LEU A 107 1.11 5.35 1.46
N PHE A 108 0.59 4.15 1.68
CA PHE A 108 1.41 2.94 1.84
C PHE A 108 1.80 2.29 0.52
N VAL A 109 1.06 2.52 -0.56
CA VAL A 109 1.31 1.93 -1.89
C VAL A 109 2.78 2.06 -2.34
N PRO A 110 3.42 3.26 -2.36
CA PRO A 110 4.82 3.37 -2.77
C PRO A 110 5.79 2.63 -1.84
N ILE A 111 5.44 2.48 -0.55
CA ILE A 111 6.26 1.76 0.44
C ILE A 111 6.20 0.26 0.13
N LEU A 112 4.99 -0.28 -0.05
CA LEU A 112 4.77 -1.70 -0.38
C LEU A 112 5.47 -2.07 -1.68
N LEU A 113 5.29 -1.28 -2.75
CA LEU A 113 5.93 -1.52 -4.05
C LEU A 113 7.46 -1.53 -3.96
N LYS A 114 8.02 -0.61 -3.18
CA LYS A 114 9.48 -0.57 -2.93
C LYS A 114 9.96 -1.86 -2.27
N ARG A 115 9.24 -2.40 -1.27
CA ARG A 115 9.61 -3.66 -0.60
C ARG A 115 9.46 -4.86 -1.54
N MET A 116 8.36 -4.94 -2.29
CA MET A 116 8.12 -6.02 -3.26
C MET A 116 9.20 -6.06 -4.35
N THR A 117 9.60 -4.89 -4.87
CA THR A 117 10.67 -4.78 -5.87
C THR A 117 11.99 -5.34 -5.35
N VAL A 118 12.35 -5.05 -4.10
CA VAL A 118 13.58 -5.58 -3.48
C VAL A 118 13.53 -7.10 -3.37
N ILE A 119 12.39 -7.68 -3.00
CA ILE A 119 12.25 -9.13 -2.90
C ILE A 119 12.38 -9.78 -4.27
N ASN A 120 11.70 -9.27 -5.29
CA ASN A 120 11.77 -9.85 -6.64
C ASN A 120 13.18 -9.75 -7.25
N GLN A 121 13.94 -8.70 -6.97
CA GLN A 121 15.35 -8.58 -7.40
C GLN A 121 16.30 -9.61 -6.75
N VAL A 122 15.91 -10.21 -5.63
CA VAL A 122 16.68 -11.26 -4.94
C VAL A 122 16.26 -12.67 -5.42
N LEU A 123 15.08 -12.80 -6.01
CA LEU A 123 14.54 -14.06 -6.52
C LEU A 123 14.92 -14.35 -7.99
N ASP A 124 15.40 -13.33 -8.73
CA ASP A 124 15.99 -13.43 -10.08
C ASP A 124 17.48 -13.80 -10.05
#